data_AF-A0A383E9H9-F1
#
_entry.id   AF-A0A383E9H9-F1
#
_cell.length_a   1.000
_cell.length_b   1.000
_cell.length_c   1.000
_cell.angle_alpha   90.00
_cell.angle_beta   90.00
_cell.angle_gamma   90.00
#
_symmetry.space_group_name_H-M   'P 1'
#
loop_
_entity.id
_entity.type
_entity.pdbx_description
1 polymer ?
#
loop_
_entity_poly.entity_id
_entity_poly.type
_entity_poly.pdbx_seq_one_letter_code
_entity_poly.pdbx_strand_id
1 'polypeptide(L)'
;RWLVESAARRQKWIDQGQSLNLYMAEPSGKKLDNLYKLAWVRGLKTTYYLRSLGATHMEKNANSTKEEINNEVASGSKACSIIDPDCEVCQ
;
A
#
# COMPACT_ATOMS: atom_id res chain seq x y z
N ARG A 1 -0.57 -3.44 14.46
CA ARG A 1 0.15 -2.89 15.63
C ARG A 1 1.25 -1.91 15.20
N TRP A 2 2.30 -2.35 14.50
CA TRP A 2 3.43 -1.49 14.08
C TRP A 2 3.02 -0.19 13.39
N LEU A 3 2.06 -0.27 12.45
CA LEU A 3 1.58 0.90 11.72
C LEU A 3 1.01 1.99 12.64
N VAL A 4 0.24 1.59 13.66
CA VAL A 4 -0.34 2.49 14.65
C VAL A 4 0.75 3.12 15.53
N GLU A 5 1.70 2.32 15.99
CA GLU A 5 2.83 2.79 16.81
C GLU A 5 3.70 3.83 16.07
N SER A 6 4.05 3.54 14.82
CA SER A 6 4.85 4.44 13.99
C SER A 6 4.08 5.72 13.67
N ALA A 7 2.79 5.62 13.36
CA ALA A 7 1.94 6.78 13.09
C ALA A 7 1.78 7.66 14.33
N ALA A 8 1.62 7.06 15.52
CA ALA A 8 1.53 7.79 16.78
C ALA A 8 2.84 8.53 17.11
N ARG A 9 3.99 7.88 16.89
CA ARG A 9 5.31 8.50 17.13
C ARG A 9 5.58 9.71 16.26
N ARG A 10 5.13 9.72 15.01
CA ARG A 10 5.27 10.89 14.11
C ARG A 10 4.19 11.95 14.34
N GLN A 11 3.03 11.57 14.89
CA GLN A 11 1.90 12.49 15.14
C GLN A 11 2.29 13.68 16.04
N LYS A 12 3.29 13.51 16.93
CA LYS A 12 3.81 14.60 17.77
C LYS A 12 4.40 15.79 16.98
N TRP A 13 4.81 15.54 15.73
CA TRP A 13 5.39 16.55 14.83
C TRP A 13 4.41 16.99 13.74
N ILE A 14 3.17 16.51 13.78
CA ILE A 14 2.10 16.85 12.84
C ILE A 14 1.07 17.68 13.59
N ASP A 15 1.02 18.96 13.25
CA ASP A 15 0.14 19.98 13.80
C ASP A 15 -1.35 19.62 13.63
N GLN A 16 -1.73 19.14 12.44
CA GLN A 16 -3.08 18.72 12.11
C GLN A 16 -3.26 17.21 12.29
N GLY A 17 -3.42 16.44 11.22
CA GLY A 17 -3.66 15.01 11.26
C GLY A 17 -3.03 14.33 10.06
N GLN A 18 -3.25 13.03 9.94
CA GLN A 18 -2.68 12.22 8.88
C GLN A 18 -3.65 11.12 8.45
N SER A 19 -3.76 10.91 7.14
CA SER A 19 -4.55 9.82 6.58
C SER A 19 -3.83 8.49 6.81
N LEU A 20 -4.26 7.76 7.85
CA LEU A 20 -3.72 6.44 8.16
C LEU A 20 -4.67 5.34 7.70
N ASN A 21 -4.34 4.67 6.61
CA ASN A 21 -5.01 3.44 6.19
C ASN A 21 -4.59 2.27 7.09
N LEU A 22 -5.54 1.47 7.53
CA LEU A 22 -5.34 0.27 8.33
C LEU A 22 -5.56 -0.96 7.46
N TYR A 23 -4.74 -1.99 7.68
CA TYR A 23 -4.77 -3.23 6.92
C TYR A 23 -4.92 -4.42 7.86
N MET A 24 -5.84 -5.32 7.56
CA MET A 24 -6.13 -6.51 8.36
C MET A 24 -6.48 -7.67 7.44
N ALA A 25 -5.68 -8.74 7.43
CA ALA A 25 -5.93 -9.88 6.54
C ALA A 25 -7.35 -10.45 6.73
N GLU A 26 -7.69 -10.83 7.95
CA GLU A 26 -9.02 -11.36 8.28
C GLU A 26 -9.74 -10.43 9.26
N PRO A 27 -10.89 -9.87 8.88
CA PRO A 27 -11.66 -9.02 9.77
C PRO A 27 -12.30 -9.85 10.88
N SER A 28 -12.14 -9.39 12.12
CA SER A 28 -12.81 -9.95 13.30
C SER A 28 -13.15 -8.81 14.24
N GLY A 29 -14.35 -8.81 14.83
CA GLY A 29 -14.80 -7.76 15.75
C GLY A 29 -13.82 -7.52 16.89
N LYS A 30 -13.29 -8.59 17.50
CA LYS A 30 -12.28 -8.48 18.57
C LYS A 30 -10.96 -7.88 18.09
N LYS A 31 -10.51 -8.23 16.87
CA LYS A 31 -9.28 -7.67 16.28
C LYS A 31 -9.47 -6.18 15.97
N LEU A 32 -10.64 -5.79 15.49
CA LEU A 32 -10.98 -4.39 15.21
C LEU A 32 -11.05 -3.55 16.47
N ASP A 33 -11.76 -4.03 17.49
CA ASP A 33 -11.87 -3.37 18.79
C ASP A 33 -10.49 -3.10 19.40
N ASN A 34 -9.63 -4.11 19.43
CA ASN A 34 -8.26 -3.96 19.93
C ASN A 34 -7.42 -2.98 19.08
N LEU A 35 -7.59 -2.97 17.75
CA LEU A 35 -6.84 -2.10 16.86
C LEU A 35 -7.23 -0.63 17.04
N TYR A 36 -8.52 -0.32 17.11
CA TYR A 36 -9.01 1.04 17.30
C TYR A 36 -8.78 1.55 18.72
N LYS A 37 -8.92 0.70 19.75
CA LYS A 37 -8.52 1.03 21.12
C LYS A 37 -7.03 1.35 21.21
N LEU A 38 -6.18 0.57 20.55
CA LEU A 38 -4.75 0.87 20.48
C LEU A 38 -4.49 2.23 19.80
N ALA A 39 -5.16 2.54 18.69
CA ALA A 39 -5.02 3.84 18.02
C ALA A 39 -5.39 5.01 18.94
N TRP A 40 -6.50 4.88 19.67
CA TRP A 40 -6.96 5.87 20.64
C TRP A 40 -5.99 6.05 21.81
N VAL A 41 -5.57 4.96 22.47
CA VAL A 41 -4.61 5.00 23.59
C VAL A 41 -3.27 5.62 23.18
N ARG A 42 -2.86 5.44 21.91
CA ARG A 42 -1.61 6.01 21.37
C ARG A 42 -1.74 7.47 20.91
N GLY A 43 -2.91 8.09 21.03
CA GLY A 43 -3.10 9.50 20.71
C GLY A 43 -3.12 9.79 19.21
N LEU A 44 -3.51 8.82 18.37
CA LEU A 44 -3.78 9.11 16.97
C LEU A 44 -5.04 9.96 16.84
N LYS A 45 -4.95 11.03 16.04
CA LYS A 45 -6.08 11.94 15.78
C LYS A 45 -7.08 11.34 14.80
N THR A 46 -6.59 10.62 13.78
CA THR A 46 -7.40 10.12 12.67
C THR A 46 -6.98 8.72 12.22
N THR A 47 -7.95 7.92 11.80
CA THR A 47 -7.80 6.71 10.99
C THR A 47 -8.62 6.88 9.73
N TYR A 48 -8.16 6.39 8.58
CA TYR A 48 -8.83 6.61 7.30
C TYR A 48 -9.60 5.37 6.83
N TYR A 49 -9.08 4.58 5.88
CA TYR A 49 -9.73 3.34 5.47
C TYR A 49 -9.26 2.13 6.25
N LEU A 50 -10.17 1.19 6.50
CA LEU A 50 -9.83 -0.19 6.80
C LEU A 50 -9.84 -0.99 5.49
N ARG A 51 -8.73 -1.66 5.20
CA ARG A 51 -8.59 -2.62 4.10
C ARG A 51 -8.49 -4.02 4.69
N SER A 52 -9.47 -4.86 4.39
CA SER A 52 -9.42 -6.28 4.75
C SER A 52 -9.55 -7.18 3.55
N LEU A 53 -8.93 -8.35 3.61
CA LEU A 53 -9.16 -9.38 2.61
C LEU A 53 -10.49 -10.07 2.96
N GLY A 54 -11.33 -10.29 1.95
CA GLY A 54 -12.51 -11.14 2.12
C GLY A 54 -12.09 -12.59 2.36
N ALA A 55 -12.92 -13.36 3.05
CA ALA A 55 -12.65 -14.78 3.33
C ALA A 55 -12.42 -15.60 2.04
N THR A 56 -13.06 -15.20 0.94
CA THR A 56 -12.84 -15.75 -0.39
C THR A 56 -12.04 -14.75 -1.21
N HIS A 57 -10.72 -14.80 -1.12
CA HIS A 57 -9.85 -14.02 -2.00
C HIS A 57 -9.61 -14.82 -3.28
N MET A 58 -9.98 -14.27 -4.44
CA MET A 58 -9.65 -14.90 -5.72
C MET A 58 -8.14 -14.78 -5.95
N GLU A 59 -7.44 -15.92 -5.93
CA GLU A 59 -6.07 -15.97 -6.43
C GLU A 59 -6.08 -15.63 -7.93
N LYS A 60 -5.51 -14.49 -8.30
CA LYS A 60 -5.25 -14.20 -9.71
C LYS A 60 -4.15 -15.15 -10.17
N ASN A 61 -4.53 -16.14 -10.96
CA ASN A 61 -3.61 -17.09 -11.55
C ASN A 61 -2.72 -16.34 -12.57
N ALA A 62 -1.51 -15.96 -12.16
CA ALA A 62 -0.53 -15.26 -13.01
C ALA A 62 0.06 -16.16 -14.13
N ASN A 63 -0.47 -17.37 -14.30
CA ASN A 63 -0.05 -18.32 -15.32
C ASN A 63 -0.88 -18.24 -16.62
N SER A 64 -1.93 -17.42 -16.69
CA SER A 64 -2.76 -17.27 -17.90
C SER A 64 -2.27 -16.20 -18.88
N THR A 65 -1.12 -15.57 -18.62
CA THR A 65 -0.45 -14.63 -19.54
C THR A 65 1.00 -15.05 -19.83
N LYS A 66 1.34 -16.32 -19.63
CA LYS A 66 2.61 -16.91 -20.09
C LYS A 66 2.45 -17.56 -21.47
N GLU A 67 1.79 -16.86 -22.38
CA GLU A 67 1.90 -17.16 -23.80
C GLU A 67 2.66 -15.99 -24.45
N GLU A 68 3.94 -16.27 -24.70
CA GLU A 68 4.84 -15.65 -25.68
C GLU A 68 5.34 -14.20 -25.46
N ILE A 69 6.29 -14.01 -24.53
CA ILE A 69 7.45 -13.13 -24.79
C ILE A 69 8.71 -13.82 -24.24
N ASN A 70 9.24 -14.78 -25.01
CA ASN A 70 10.64 -15.17 -24.88
C ASN A 70 11.45 -14.20 -25.74
N ASN A 71 12.00 -13.16 -25.14
CA ASN A 71 13.37 -12.66 -25.34
C ASN A 71 13.52 -11.23 -24.81
N GLU A 72 14.60 -11.05 -24.05
CA GLU A 72 15.28 -9.79 -23.72
C GLU A 72 14.81 -8.98 -22.48
N VAL A 73 15.54 -9.26 -21.38
CA VAL A 73 16.10 -8.31 -20.38
C VAL A 73 15.22 -7.12 -19.95
N ALA A 74 14.56 -7.24 -18.79
CA ALA A 74 14.10 -6.08 -18.00
C ALA A 74 15.25 -5.63 -17.09
N SER A 75 16.05 -4.59 -17.40
CA SER A 75 15.74 -3.17 -17.67
C SER A 75 15.11 -2.49 -16.46
N GLY A 76 15.96 -1.79 -15.70
CA GLY A 76 15.53 -0.65 -14.89
C GLY A 76 14.87 0.40 -15.78
N SER A 77 14.11 1.32 -15.16
CA SER A 77 13.37 2.43 -15.75
C SER A 77 13.85 2.80 -17.16
N LYS A 78 13.05 2.51 -18.20
CA LYS A 78 13.33 2.97 -19.57
C LYS A 78 13.25 4.50 -19.60
N ALA A 79 14.35 5.15 -19.25
CA ALA A 79 14.57 6.57 -19.44
C ALA A 79 15.22 6.75 -20.81
N CYS A 80 14.61 7.58 -21.67
CA CYS A 80 15.20 7.91 -22.96
C CYS A 80 16.36 8.89 -22.80
N SER A 81 17.32 8.80 -23.73
CA SER A 81 18.42 9.75 -23.84
C SER A 81 17.93 11.06 -24.45
N ILE A 82 18.42 12.20 -23.98
CA ILE A 82 17.97 13.54 -24.39
C ILE A 82 18.30 13.91 -25.85
N ILE A 83 19.08 13.07 -26.52
CA ILE A 83 19.56 13.24 -27.90
C ILE A 83 18.78 12.38 -28.89
N ASP A 84 17.82 11.58 -28.41
CA ASP A 84 16.99 10.74 -29.28
C ASP A 84 15.72 11.50 -29.69
N PRO A 85 15.64 11.98 -30.95
CA PRO A 85 14.51 12.78 -31.42
C PRO A 85 13.22 11.95 -31.63
N ASP A 86 13.30 10.61 -31.64
CA ASP A 86 12.17 9.72 -31.93
C ASP A 86 11.63 9.01 -30.66
N CYS A 87 12.06 9.41 -29.46
CA CYS A 87 11.54 8.82 -28.23
C CYS A 87 10.19 9.40 -27.78
N GLU A 88 9.14 8.58 -27.88
CA GLU A 88 7.75 8.86 -27.52
C GLU A 88 7.43 8.79 -26.00
N VAL A 89 8.42 8.58 -25.12
CA VAL A 89 8.17 8.38 -23.67
C VAL A 89 7.79 9.68 -22.95
N CYS A 90 8.02 10.85 -23.57
CA CYS A 90 7.73 12.17 -23.00
C CYS A 90 6.48 12.86 -23.60
N GLN A 91 5.62 12.15 -24.33
CA GLN A 91 4.36 12.70 -24.86
C GLN A 91 3.21 12.61 -23.85
#